data_AF-A0A3D2EU29-F1
#
_entry.id   AF-A0A3D2EU29-F1
#
_cell.length_a   1.000
_cell.length_b   1.000
_cell.length_c   1.000
_cell.angle_alpha   90.00
_cell.angle_beta   90.00
_cell.angle_gamma   90.00
#
_symmetry.space_group_name_H-M   'P 1'
#
loop_
_entity.id
_entity.type
_entity.pdbx_description
1 polymer ?
#
loop_
_entity_poly.entity_id
_entity_poly.type
_entity_poly.pdbx_seq_one_letter_code
_entity_poly.pdbx_strand_id
1 'polypeptide(L)'
;TVKGCVRAFADMVPALQPKHDNMRRAALQGFATATDLADYLVRKGLPFRDAHEVVGKAVAAGIASNKDLSEMSLAELQTFNDLITADVF
;
A
#
# COMPACT_ATOMS: atom_id res chain seq x y z
N THR A 1 -29.83 20.29 12.98
CA THR A 1 -29.41 19.56 14.20
C THR A 1 -28.77 18.25 13.79
N VAL A 2 -27.98 17.60 14.66
CA VAL A 2 -27.31 16.31 14.35
C VAL A 2 -28.30 15.26 13.85
N LYS A 3 -29.50 15.17 14.45
CA LYS A 3 -30.56 14.23 14.02
C LYS A 3 -31.01 14.44 12.58
N GLY A 4 -31.06 15.68 12.11
CA GLY A 4 -31.40 16.01 10.72
C GLY A 4 -30.32 15.55 9.75
N CYS A 5 -29.04 15.78 10.09
CA CYS A 5 -27.93 15.35 9.26
C CYS A 5 -27.88 13.82 9.12
N VAL A 6 -28.04 13.08 10.22
CA VAL A 6 -28.02 11.60 10.18
C VAL A 6 -29.12 11.04 9.29
N ARG A 7 -30.33 11.62 9.30
CA ARG A 7 -31.42 11.20 8.40
C ARG A 7 -31.07 11.42 6.93
N ALA A 8 -30.53 12.60 6.59
CA ALA A 8 -30.12 12.88 5.21
C ALA A 8 -29.03 11.91 4.71
N PHE A 9 -28.05 11.57 5.55
CA PHE A 9 -27.00 10.60 5.19
C PHE A 9 -27.54 9.16 5.08
N ALA A 10 -28.49 8.77 5.93
CA ALA A 10 -29.10 7.44 5.87
C ALA A 10 -29.83 7.18 4.53
N ASP A 11 -30.45 8.21 3.96
CA ASP A 11 -31.08 8.11 2.64
C ASP A 11 -30.05 8.22 1.49
N MET A 12 -29.00 9.01 1.67
CA MET A 12 -27.96 9.23 0.66
C MET A 12 -27.05 8.03 0.46
N VAL A 13 -26.54 7.40 1.53
CA VAL A 13 -25.50 6.35 1.46
C VAL A 13 -25.91 5.15 0.60
N PRO A 14 -27.14 4.59 0.71
CA PRO A 14 -27.58 3.48 -0.14
C PRO A 14 -27.67 3.82 -1.63
N ALA A 15 -27.83 5.10 -1.97
CA ALA A 15 -27.91 5.57 -3.36
C ALA A 15 -26.53 5.86 -3.98
N LEU A 16 -25.44 5.78 -3.22
CA LEU A 16 -24.09 5.99 -3.73
C LEU A 16 -23.71 4.91 -4.74
N GLN A 17 -23.09 5.33 -5.84
CA GLN A 17 -22.52 4.43 -6.85
C GLN A 17 -21.00 4.56 -6.83
N PRO A 18 -20.29 3.54 -6.30
CA PRO A 18 -18.84 3.55 -6.30
C PRO A 18 -18.29 3.49 -7.74
N LYS A 19 -17.34 4.38 -8.05
CA LYS A 19 -16.57 4.30 -9.29
C LYS A 19 -15.40 3.36 -9.07
N HIS A 20 -15.67 2.06 -9.08
CA HIS A 20 -14.72 1.00 -8.72
C HIS A 20 -13.35 1.16 -9.40
N ASP A 21 -13.32 1.43 -10.71
CA ASP A 21 -12.07 1.59 -11.46
C ASP A 21 -11.25 2.78 -10.98
N ASN A 22 -11.90 3.91 -10.67
CA ASN A 22 -11.22 5.09 -10.14
C ASN A 22 -10.69 4.83 -8.73
N MET A 23 -11.50 4.18 -7.89
CA MET A 23 -11.11 3.83 -6.52
C MET A 23 -9.91 2.88 -6.52
N ARG A 24 -9.92 1.85 -7.38
CA ARG A 24 -8.81 0.91 -7.48
C ARG A 24 -7.55 1.57 -8.04
N ARG A 25 -7.67 2.40 -9.08
CA ARG A 25 -6.53 3.16 -9.60
C ARG A 25 -5.91 4.06 -8.54
N ALA A 26 -6.73 4.73 -7.73
CA ALA A 26 -6.22 5.57 -6.65
C ALA A 26 -5.54 4.74 -5.53
N ALA A 27 -6.06 3.56 -5.20
CA ALA A 27 -5.48 2.69 -4.18
C ALA A 27 -4.12 2.09 -4.58
N LEU A 28 -3.87 1.91 -5.88
CA LEU A 28 -2.59 1.45 -6.42
C LEU A 28 -1.56 2.57 -6.59
N GLN A 29 -1.91 3.82 -6.26
CA GLN A 29 -1.01 4.96 -6.38
C GLN A 29 -0.39 5.30 -5.02
N GLY A 30 0.83 5.87 -5.06
CA GLY A 30 1.47 6.44 -3.89
C GLY A 30 2.06 5.41 -2.93
N PHE A 31 2.37 4.20 -3.39
CA PHE A 31 3.05 3.17 -2.60
C PHE A 31 2.29 2.79 -1.32
N ALA A 32 0.96 2.69 -1.41
CA ALA A 32 0.11 2.39 -0.26
C ALA A 32 0.48 1.09 0.47
N THR A 33 1.09 0.13 -0.24
CA THR A 33 1.57 -1.16 0.27
C THR A 33 2.97 -1.11 0.91
N ALA A 34 3.63 0.04 0.95
CA ALA A 34 4.96 0.17 1.56
C ALA A 34 4.94 -0.20 3.05
N THR A 35 3.89 0.19 3.78
CA THR A 35 3.73 -0.18 5.19
C THR A 35 3.58 -1.69 5.35
N ASP A 36 2.85 -2.36 4.45
CA ASP A 36 2.69 -3.82 4.49
C ASP A 36 4.04 -4.53 4.26
N LEU A 37 4.87 -4.03 3.35
CA LEU A 37 6.23 -4.55 3.12
C LEU A 37 7.13 -4.36 4.34
N ALA A 38 7.01 -3.24 5.05
CA ALA A 38 7.77 -3.00 6.28
C ALA A 38 7.35 -3.99 7.38
N ASP A 39 6.04 -4.16 7.57
CA ASP A 39 5.48 -5.10 8.55
C ASP A 39 5.85 -6.55 8.21
N TYR A 40 5.85 -6.91 6.92
CA TYR A 40 6.33 -8.21 6.44
C TYR A 40 7.78 -8.47 6.87
N LEU A 41 8.68 -7.51 6.67
CA LEU A 41 10.09 -7.65 7.06
C LEU A 41 10.25 -7.73 8.58
N VAL A 42 9.45 -6.95 9.32
CA VAL A 42 9.42 -7.00 10.79
C VAL A 42 9.00 -8.38 11.30
N ARG A 43 7.96 -8.98 10.69
CA ARG A 43 7.53 -10.34 11.01
C ARG A 43 8.60 -11.39 10.69
N LYS A 44 9.50 -11.11 9.75
CA LYS A 44 10.67 -11.96 9.43
C LYS A 44 11.90 -11.70 10.31
N GLY A 45 11.78 -10.82 11.30
CA GLY A 45 12.80 -10.60 12.33
C GLY A 45 13.66 -9.35 12.11
N LEU A 46 13.36 -8.53 11.10
CA LEU A 46 14.08 -7.28 10.89
C LEU A 46 13.54 -6.19 11.85
N PRO A 47 14.40 -5.46 12.60
CA PRO A 47 13.92 -4.35 13.42
C PRO A 47 13.17 -3.31 12.57
N PHE A 48 12.12 -2.71 13.13
CA PHE A 48 11.25 -1.78 12.38
C PHE A 48 12.01 -0.63 11.71
N ARG A 49 13.03 -0.08 12.39
CA ARG A 49 13.87 0.99 11.82
C ARG A 49 14.56 0.54 10.54
N ASP A 50 15.12 -0.66 10.54
CA ASP A 50 15.85 -1.21 9.40
C ASP A 50 14.87 -1.61 8.28
N ALA A 51 13.73 -2.20 8.63
CA ALA A 51 12.65 -2.48 7.68
C ALA A 51 12.15 -1.22 6.98
N HIS A 52 11.90 -0.14 7.74
CA HIS A 52 11.50 1.14 7.19
C HIS A 52 12.58 1.74 6.26
N GLU A 53 13.87 1.57 6.57
CA GLU A 53 14.96 2.03 5.70
C GLU A 53 15.01 1.23 4.39
N VAL A 54 14.89 -0.10 4.45
CA VAL A 54 14.83 -1.01 3.29
C VAL A 54 13.67 -0.62 2.38
N VAL A 55 12.48 -0.46 2.95
CA VAL A 55 11.28 -0.05 2.20
C VAL A 55 11.42 1.34 1.60
N GLY A 56 12.02 2.29 2.33
CA GLY A 56 12.28 3.63 1.80
C GLY A 56 13.16 3.62 0.54
N LYS A 57 14.17 2.74 0.50
CA LYS A 57 15.02 2.54 -0.69
C LYS A 57 14.23 1.92 -1.85
N ALA A 58 13.37 0.93 -1.55
CA ALA A 58 12.51 0.31 -2.56
C ALA A 58 11.52 1.33 -3.16
N VAL A 59 10.86 2.14 -2.32
CA VAL A 59 9.97 3.23 -2.78
C VAL A 59 10.73 4.25 -3.63
N ALA A 60 11.93 4.66 -3.22
CA ALA A 60 12.75 5.58 -4.01
C ALA A 60 13.10 5.01 -5.40
N ALA A 61 13.41 3.70 -5.47
CA ALA A 61 13.65 3.01 -6.74
C ALA A 61 12.38 2.91 -7.60
N GLY A 62 11.21 2.69 -6.98
CA GLY A 62 9.92 2.71 -7.65
C GLY A 62 9.60 4.06 -8.28
N ILE A 63 9.84 5.15 -7.53
CA ILE A 63 9.70 6.53 -8.05
C ILE A 63 10.62 6.75 -9.25
N ALA A 64 11.89 6.34 -9.14
CA ALA A 64 12.87 6.52 -10.22
C ALA A 64 12.54 5.70 -11.48
N SER A 65 11.90 4.55 -11.32
CA SER A 65 11.51 3.65 -12.42
C SER A 65 10.07 3.83 -12.90
N ASN A 66 9.30 4.72 -12.26
CA ASN A 66 7.87 4.91 -12.48
C ASN A 66 7.08 3.59 -12.37
N LYS A 67 7.41 2.80 -11.34
CA LYS A 67 6.76 1.53 -10.98
C LYS A 67 6.30 1.58 -9.52
N ASP A 68 5.13 1.04 -9.24
CA ASP A 68 4.69 0.76 -7.86
C ASP A 68 5.45 -0.45 -7.28
N LEU A 69 5.47 -0.59 -5.94
CA LEU A 69 6.07 -1.76 -5.28
C LEU A 69 5.44 -3.08 -5.73
N SER A 70 4.12 -3.08 -5.97
CA SER A 70 3.39 -4.25 -6.45
C SER A 70 3.74 -4.67 -7.88
N GLU A 71 4.41 -3.78 -8.64
CA GLU A 71 4.86 -4.04 -10.01
C GLU A 71 6.33 -4.49 -10.08
N MET A 72 7.04 -4.47 -8.94
CA MET A 72 8.41 -4.96 -8.86
C MET A 72 8.43 -6.49 -8.83
N SER A 73 9.32 -7.08 -9.60
CA SER A 73 9.60 -8.51 -9.53
C SER A 73 10.20 -8.88 -8.18
N LEU A 74 10.05 -10.16 -7.78
CA LEU A 74 10.69 -10.67 -6.58
C LEU A 74 12.20 -10.42 -6.58
N ALA A 75 12.84 -10.61 -7.74
CA ALA A 75 14.28 -10.39 -7.89
C ALA A 75 14.67 -8.92 -7.67
N GLU A 76 13.88 -7.95 -8.17
CA GLU A 76 14.09 -6.52 -7.88
C GLU A 76 13.94 -6.24 -6.39
N LEU A 77 12.90 -6.77 -5.74
CA LEU A 77 12.68 -6.56 -4.30
C LEU A 77 13.79 -7.17 -3.44
N GLN A 78 14.28 -8.35 -3.81
CA GLN A 78 15.37 -9.04 -3.11
C GLN A 78 16.68 -8.25 -3.13
N THR A 79 16.90 -7.34 -4.08
CA THR A 79 18.08 -6.45 -4.06
C THR A 79 18.11 -5.54 -2.83
N PHE A 80 16.97 -5.29 -2.18
CA PHE A 80 16.88 -4.45 -0.98
C PHE A 80 17.06 -5.25 0.31
N ASN A 81 16.63 -6.52 0.36
CA ASN A 81 16.81 -7.40 1.50
C ASN A 81 16.53 -8.88 1.15
N ASP A 82 17.43 -9.78 1.57
CA ASP A 82 17.31 -11.23 1.31
C ASP A 82 16.16 -11.92 2.07
N LEU A 83 15.57 -11.26 3.09
CA LEU A 83 14.38 -11.76 3.79
C LEU A 83 13.11 -11.69 2.92
N ILE A 84 13.15 -10.98 1.79
CA ILE A 84 12.03 -10.92 0.85
C ILE A 84 11.99 -12.22 0.04
N THR A 85 10.88 -12.95 0.14
CA THR A 85 10.65 -14.21 -0.55
C THR A 85 9.29 -14.19 -1.24
N ALA A 86 8.95 -15.26 -1.97
CA ALA A 86 7.77 -15.29 -2.84
C ALA A 86 6.42 -15.12 -2.13
N ASP A 87 6.38 -15.27 -0.81
CA ASP A 87 5.22 -15.05 0.07
C ASP A 87 4.92 -13.57 0.35
N VAL A 88 5.63 -12.64 -0.30
CA VAL A 88 5.36 -11.19 -0.22
C VAL A 88 4.16 -10.73 -1.08
N PHE A 89 3.71 -11.56 -2.02
CA PHE A 89 2.62 -11.27 -2.97
C PHE A 89 1.28 -11.90 -2.58
#